data_AF-A0A965URR2-F1
#
_entry.id   AF-A0A965URR2-F1
#
_cell.length_a   1.000
_cell.length_b   1.000
_cell.length_c   1.000
_cell.angle_alpha   90.00
_cell.angle_beta   90.00
_cell.angle_gamma   90.00
#
_symmetry.space_group_name_H-M   'P 1'
#
loop_
_entity.id
_entity.type
_entity.pdbx_description
1 polymer ?
#
loop_
_entity_poly.entity_id
_entity_poly.type
_entity_poly.pdbx_seq_one_letter_code
_entity_poly.pdbx_strand_id
1 'polypeptide(L)'
;MKDSLNIGPAPSDEPCAQLGSPDYKRNALAECQRFIEQIRRHYPEPMGGYLSIARESHDFGVYFEVACVYDTADDEASQWAYDVEGDRLGVLCAWDETTEPRNRGQMALNLD
;
A
#
# COMPACT_ATOMS: atom_id res chain seq x y z
N MET A 1 4.82 -9.42 -21.90
CA MET A 1 5.56 -8.14 -21.66
C MET A 1 5.15 -7.65 -20.29
N LYS A 2 6.07 -7.11 -19.49
CA LYS A 2 5.68 -6.60 -18.17
C LYS A 2 5.16 -5.17 -18.26
N ASP A 3 4.08 -4.91 -17.55
CA ASP A 3 3.51 -3.58 -17.32
C ASP A 3 3.22 -3.41 -15.81
N SER A 4 2.92 -2.19 -15.38
CA SER A 4 2.65 -1.87 -13.98
C SER A 4 1.47 -0.92 -13.79
N LEU A 5 0.65 -1.20 -12.79
CA LEU A 5 -0.38 -0.28 -12.29
C LEU A 5 0.04 0.28 -10.94
N ASN A 6 -0.05 1.60 -10.79
CA ASN A 6 0.21 2.28 -9.51
C ASN A 6 -1.02 2.16 -8.60
N ILE A 7 -0.80 1.77 -7.35
CA ILE A 7 -1.84 1.61 -6.34
C ILE A 7 -1.83 2.79 -5.36
N GLY A 8 -0.63 3.33 -5.07
CA GLY A 8 -0.42 4.42 -4.13
C GLY A 8 0.41 4.01 -2.90
N PRO A 9 0.81 4.97 -2.05
CA PRO A 9 1.71 4.73 -0.91
C PRO A 9 1.02 4.09 0.31
N ALA A 10 -0.31 4.19 0.40
CA ALA A 10 -1.14 3.80 1.53
C ALA A 10 -2.61 3.63 1.04
N PRO A 11 -3.51 3.05 1.86
CA PRO A 11 -4.95 3.05 1.60
C PRO A 11 -5.50 4.45 1.28
N SER A 12 -6.49 4.54 0.39
CA SER A 12 -6.96 5.82 -0.16
C SER A 12 -7.59 6.78 0.87
N ASP A 13 -8.17 6.24 1.94
CA ASP A 13 -8.81 7.02 3.01
C ASP A 13 -7.86 7.32 4.18
N GLU A 14 -6.59 6.90 4.09
CA GLU A 14 -5.59 7.06 5.14
C GLU A 14 -4.61 8.20 4.81
N PRO A 15 -4.13 8.94 5.83
CA PRO A 15 -3.04 9.87 5.62
C PRO A 15 -1.75 9.10 5.27
N CYS A 16 -0.97 9.66 4.34
CA CYS A 16 0.34 9.13 3.97
C CYS A 16 1.44 10.19 4.17
N ALA A 17 2.69 9.73 4.21
CA ALA A 17 3.86 10.59 4.30
C ALA A 17 3.86 11.62 3.16
N GLN A 18 4.09 12.89 3.51
CA GLN A 18 4.07 13.99 2.55
C GLN A 18 5.49 14.37 2.13
N LEU A 19 5.70 14.55 0.83
CA LEU A 19 6.99 14.98 0.32
C LEU A 19 7.41 16.30 0.97
N GLY A 20 8.66 16.37 1.44
CA GLY A 20 9.19 17.52 2.19
C GLY A 20 8.97 17.43 3.69
N SER A 21 8.24 16.44 4.22
CA SER A 21 8.20 16.19 5.66
C SER A 21 9.55 15.69 6.17
N PRO A 22 9.89 15.92 7.46
CA PRO A 22 10.97 15.21 8.11
C PRO A 22 10.78 13.69 7.94
N ASP A 23 11.89 12.98 7.70
CA ASP A 23 11.93 11.52 7.52
C ASP A 23 11.01 10.95 6.42
N TYR A 24 10.56 11.77 5.46
CA TYR A 24 9.64 11.37 4.38
C TYR A 24 9.97 10.00 3.78
N LYS A 25 11.21 9.81 3.32
CA LYS A 25 11.64 8.55 2.68
C LYS A 25 11.44 7.34 3.61
N ARG A 26 11.75 7.48 4.89
CA ARG A 26 11.60 6.39 5.86
C ARG A 26 10.13 6.05 6.06
N ASN A 27 9.30 7.07 6.23
CA ASN A 27 7.88 6.90 6.52
C ASN A 27 7.13 6.36 5.28
N ALA A 28 7.37 6.94 4.10
CA ALA A 28 6.75 6.49 2.85
C ALA A 28 7.09 5.02 2.53
N LEU A 29 8.35 4.61 2.71
CA LEU A 29 8.74 3.20 2.53
C LEU A 29 8.07 2.28 3.56
N ALA A 30 7.95 2.69 4.81
CA ALA A 30 7.28 1.90 5.84
C ALA A 30 5.77 1.74 5.55
N GLU A 31 5.10 2.80 5.11
CA GLU A 31 3.70 2.78 4.68
C GLU A 31 3.50 1.85 3.47
N CYS A 32 4.34 1.99 2.43
CA CYS A 32 4.27 1.12 1.25
C CYS A 32 4.45 -0.37 1.62
N GLN A 33 5.40 -0.69 2.50
CA GLN A 33 5.62 -2.08 2.93
C GLN A 33 4.41 -2.62 3.70
N ARG A 34 3.85 -1.84 4.63
CA ARG A 34 2.63 -2.21 5.34
C ARG A 34 1.46 -2.43 4.39
N PHE A 35 1.32 -1.58 3.38
CA PHE A 35 0.24 -1.68 2.41
C PHE A 35 0.39 -2.89 1.49
N ILE A 36 1.62 -3.21 1.06
CA ILE A 36 1.92 -4.46 0.35
C ILE A 36 1.47 -5.67 1.16
N GLU A 37 1.76 -5.71 2.46
CA GLU A 37 1.34 -6.82 3.31
C GLU A 37 -0.19 -6.94 3.39
N GLN A 38 -0.91 -5.82 3.49
CA GLN A 38 -2.38 -5.79 3.44
C GLN A 38 -2.91 -6.29 2.10
N ILE A 39 -2.39 -5.78 0.98
CA ILE A 39 -2.81 -6.21 -0.36
C ILE A 39 -2.59 -7.72 -0.52
N ARG A 40 -1.44 -8.26 -0.10
CA ARG A 40 -1.16 -9.72 -0.16
C ARG A 40 -2.14 -10.58 0.62
N ARG A 41 -2.73 -10.08 1.71
CA ARG A 41 -3.73 -10.82 2.49
C ARG A 41 -5.05 -10.98 1.75
N HIS A 42 -5.40 -10.00 0.90
CA HIS A 42 -6.69 -9.96 0.21
C HIS A 42 -6.60 -10.38 -1.27
N TYR A 43 -5.47 -10.10 -1.92
CA TYR A 43 -5.20 -10.33 -3.33
C TYR A 43 -3.87 -11.08 -3.49
N PRO A 44 -3.84 -12.41 -3.27
CA PRO A 44 -2.62 -13.19 -3.38
C PRO A 44 -2.00 -13.08 -4.78
N GLU A 45 -0.67 -12.90 -4.85
CA GLU A 45 0.08 -12.72 -6.10
C GLU A 45 0.00 -13.99 -6.98
N PRO A 46 -0.41 -13.90 -8.26
CA PRO A 46 -0.35 -15.01 -9.21
C PRO A 46 1.07 -15.21 -9.74
N MET A 47 1.33 -16.31 -10.47
CA MET A 47 2.68 -16.58 -11.01
C MET A 47 3.22 -15.45 -11.91
N GLY A 48 2.35 -14.84 -12.72
CA GLY A 48 2.71 -13.76 -13.63
C GLY A 48 2.70 -12.36 -13.00
N GLY A 49 2.31 -12.21 -11.73
CA GLY A 49 2.09 -10.92 -11.07
C GLY A 49 2.81 -10.80 -9.73
N TYR A 50 3.24 -9.59 -9.37
CA TYR A 50 3.82 -9.30 -8.06
C TYR A 50 3.71 -7.83 -7.69
N LEU A 51 3.77 -7.55 -6.39
CA LEU A 51 3.80 -6.22 -5.80
C LEU A 51 5.23 -5.72 -5.67
N SER A 52 5.41 -4.44 -5.94
CA SER A 52 6.68 -3.74 -5.79
C SER A 52 6.49 -2.35 -5.24
N ILE A 53 7.57 -1.74 -4.76
CA ILE A 53 7.60 -0.31 -4.46
C ILE A 53 8.23 0.40 -5.66
N ALA A 54 7.42 1.16 -6.38
CA ALA A 54 7.88 2.04 -7.44
C ALA A 54 8.56 3.27 -6.84
N ARG A 55 9.59 3.77 -7.53
CA ARG A 55 10.36 4.96 -7.14
C ARG A 55 10.25 5.99 -8.26
N GLU A 56 9.33 6.94 -8.09
CA GLU A 56 9.06 7.96 -9.08
C GLU A 56 9.89 9.21 -8.81
N SER A 57 10.73 9.62 -9.77
CA SER A 57 11.60 10.78 -9.62
C SER A 57 11.05 11.96 -10.43
N HIS A 58 10.68 13.03 -9.74
CA HIS A 58 10.21 14.29 -10.33
C HIS A 58 11.04 15.47 -9.82
N ASP A 59 10.85 16.65 -10.42
CA ASP A 59 11.61 17.87 -10.10
C ASP A 59 11.50 18.29 -8.62
N PHE A 60 10.43 17.88 -7.95
CA PHE A 60 10.18 18.21 -6.54
C PHE A 60 10.75 17.19 -5.55
N GLY A 61 11.19 16.01 -6.03
CA GLY A 61 11.72 14.95 -5.19
C GLY A 61 11.40 13.56 -5.71
N VAL A 62 11.65 12.55 -4.87
CA VAL A 62 11.38 11.15 -5.17
C VAL A 62 10.15 10.72 -4.39
N TYR A 63 9.13 10.19 -5.07
CA TYR A 63 7.96 9.59 -4.47
C TYR A 63 8.09 8.06 -4.45
N PHE A 64 7.39 7.42 -3.51
CA PHE A 64 7.33 5.98 -3.39
C PHE A 64 5.86 5.56 -3.41
N GLU A 65 5.54 4.56 -4.21
CA GLU A 65 4.17 4.04 -4.34
C GLU A 65 4.21 2.52 -4.43
N VAL A 66 3.17 1.85 -3.97
CA VAL A 66 2.95 0.43 -4.28
C VAL A 66 2.52 0.31 -5.74
N ALA A 67 3.07 -0.66 -6.45
CA ALA A 67 2.69 -0.97 -7.82
C ALA A 67 2.49 -2.49 -8.01
N CYS A 68 1.45 -2.85 -8.75
CA CYS A 68 1.25 -4.20 -9.27
C CYS A 68 1.98 -4.35 -10.60
N VAL A 69 2.98 -5.21 -10.66
CA VAL A 69 3.68 -5.56 -11.90
C VAL A 69 3.12 -6.89 -12.40
N TYR A 70 2.74 -6.96 -13.67
CA TYR A 70 2.07 -8.13 -14.24
C TYR A 70 2.55 -8.43 -15.66
N ASP A 71 2.46 -9.70 -16.07
CA ASP A 71 2.65 -10.06 -17.48
C ASP A 71 1.38 -9.80 -18.27
N THR A 72 1.44 -8.88 -19.22
CA THR A 72 0.33 -8.56 -20.15
C THR A 72 -0.07 -9.72 -21.07
N ALA A 73 0.74 -10.78 -21.15
CA ALA A 73 0.40 -12.01 -21.87
C ALA A 73 -0.25 -13.08 -20.97
N ASP A 74 -0.37 -12.80 -19.66
CA ASP A 74 -1.01 -13.67 -18.67
C ASP A 74 -2.32 -13.00 -18.20
N ASP A 75 -3.45 -13.57 -18.60
CA ASP A 75 -4.78 -13.04 -18.29
C ASP A 75 -5.06 -13.04 -16.78
N GLU A 76 -4.55 -14.03 -16.03
CA GLU A 76 -4.73 -14.10 -14.57
C GLU A 76 -3.92 -13.00 -13.89
N ALA A 77 -2.67 -12.79 -14.30
CA ALA A 77 -1.84 -11.72 -13.77
C ALA A 77 -2.40 -10.33 -14.10
N SER A 78 -2.93 -10.16 -15.31
CA SER A 78 -3.55 -8.91 -15.75
C SER A 78 -4.82 -8.63 -14.94
N GLN A 79 -5.73 -9.60 -14.82
CA GLN A 79 -6.95 -9.43 -14.03
C GLN A 79 -6.64 -9.15 -12.56
N TRP A 80 -5.67 -9.86 -11.97
CA TRP A 80 -5.23 -9.61 -10.60
C TRP A 80 -4.77 -8.15 -10.42
N ALA A 81 -3.94 -7.62 -11.31
CA ALA A 81 -3.45 -6.24 -11.21
C ALA A 81 -4.60 -5.21 -11.25
N TYR A 82 -5.57 -5.38 -12.17
CA TYR A 82 -6.75 -4.51 -12.24
C TYR A 82 -7.69 -4.69 -11.04
N ASP A 83 -7.82 -5.90 -10.49
CA ASP A 83 -8.64 -6.14 -9.30
C ASP A 83 -8.05 -5.48 -8.04
N VAL A 84 -6.71 -5.45 -7.93
CA VAL A 84 -6.03 -4.69 -6.86
C VAL A 84 -6.21 -3.19 -7.06
N GLU A 85 -5.94 -2.67 -8.26
CA GLU A 85 -6.04 -1.24 -8.57
C GLU A 85 -7.45 -0.70 -8.38
N GLY A 86 -8.46 -1.46 -8.81
CA GLY A 86 -9.87 -1.10 -8.64
C GLY A 86 -10.45 -1.41 -7.25
N ASP A 87 -9.64 -1.90 -6.30
CA ASP A 87 -10.06 -2.45 -5.01
C ASP A 87 -11.37 -3.27 -5.12
N ARG A 88 -11.36 -4.30 -5.98
CA ARG A 88 -12.55 -5.08 -6.32
C ARG A 88 -13.29 -5.64 -5.09
N LEU A 89 -12.58 -5.95 -4.02
CA LEU A 89 -13.13 -6.48 -2.76
C LEU A 89 -13.57 -5.38 -1.77
N GLY A 90 -13.19 -4.12 -2.00
CA GLY A 90 -13.52 -3.00 -1.11
C GLY A 90 -12.82 -3.07 0.25
N VAL A 91 -11.56 -3.52 0.27
CA VAL A 91 -10.78 -3.82 1.50
C VAL A 91 -9.46 -3.05 1.57
N LEU A 92 -9.19 -2.17 0.60
CA LEU A 92 -7.94 -1.40 0.50
C LEU A 92 -8.15 0.10 0.74
N CYS A 93 -9.38 0.56 1.01
CA CYS A 93 -9.63 1.99 1.28
C CYS A 93 -9.09 2.46 2.64
N ALA A 94 -9.05 1.59 3.66
CA ALA A 94 -8.49 1.88 4.98
C ALA A 94 -7.48 0.82 5.41
N TRP A 95 -6.66 1.11 6.44
CA TRP A 95 -5.79 0.08 7.00
C TRP A 95 -6.63 -1.06 7.56
N ASP A 96 -6.24 -2.29 7.25
CA ASP A 96 -6.87 -3.43 7.91
C ASP A 96 -6.61 -3.38 9.43
N GLU A 97 -7.59 -3.83 10.20
CA GLU A 97 -7.37 -4.13 11.62
C GLU A 97 -6.54 -5.42 11.70
N THR A 98 -5.28 -5.33 11.28
CA THR A 98 -4.29 -6.31 11.69
C THR A 98 -4.27 -6.26 13.22
N THR A 99 -4.69 -7.37 13.88
CA THR A 99 -4.74 -7.51 15.33
C THR A 99 -3.33 -7.46 15.92
N GLU A 100 -2.73 -6.28 15.93
CA GLU A 100 -1.72 -5.89 16.89
C GLU A 100 -2.46 -5.32 18.11
N PRO A 101 -2.13 -5.74 19.34
CA PRO A 101 -2.84 -5.27 20.52
C PRO A 101 -2.72 -3.74 20.58
N ARG A 102 -3.83 -3.04 20.39
CA ARG A 102 -3.96 -1.63 20.76
C ARG A 102 -3.63 -1.57 22.25
N ASN A 103 -2.39 -1.23 22.59
CA ASN A 103 -2.05 -0.64 23.87
C ASN A 103 -2.76 0.72 23.90
N ARG A 104 -4.07 0.69 24.18
CA ARG A 104 -4.83 1.87 24.57
C ARG A 104 -4.21 2.31 25.88
N GLY A 105 -3.41 3.37 25.77
CA GLY A 105 -2.73 3.99 26.89
C GLY A 105 -3.70 4.17 28.05
N GLN A 106 -3.18 3.83 29.22
CA GLN A 106 -3.60 4.31 30.51
C GLN A 106 -3.92 5.81 30.45
N MET A 107 -5.19 6.16 30.25
CA MET A 107 -5.74 7.43 30.72
C MET A 107 -6.76 7.07 31.79
N ALA A 108 -6.23 6.64 32.94
CA ALA A 108 -6.95 6.77 34.19
C ALA A 108 -7.10 8.27 34.45
N LEU A 109 -8.26 8.80 34.09
CA LEU A 109 -8.74 10.08 34.57
C LEU A 109 -8.83 9.96 36.09
N ASN A 110 -7.89 10.59 36.79
CA ASN A 110 -8.06 10.92 38.20
C ASN A 110 -9.13 12.00 38.27
N LEU A 111 -10.29 11.66 38.82
CA LEU A 111 -11.27 12.56 39.41
C LEU A 111 -12.13 11.73 40.36
N ASP A 112 -11.66 11.63 41.61
CA ASP A 112 -12.46 11.64 42.84
C ASP A 112 -11.57 12.19 43.97
#